data_AF-A0A7J2SW92-F1
#
_entry.id   AF-A0A7J2SW92-F1
#
_cell.length_a   1.000
_cell.length_b   1.000
_cell.length_c   1.000
_cell.angle_alpha   90.00
_cell.angle_beta   90.00
_cell.angle_gamma   90.00
#
_symmetry.space_group_name_H-M   'P 1'
#
loop_
_entity.id
_entity.type
_entity.pdbx_description
1 polymer ?
#
loop_
_entity_poly.entity_id
_entity_poly.type
_entity_poly.pdbx_seq_one_letter_code
_entity_poly.pdbx_strand_id
1 'polypeptide(L)'
;MLSANSMVVVPTFMLAVLVAALLLLRRLLEQDRGISSAEKYREVPFESSNPPKGAGKGRIGFQYLGYLIAFMSLEPAVVLIAFAAAAPGALVGRVLELYLIMIAAYAPLLAYGLREAKRVSAWGL
;
A
#
# COMPACT_ATOMS: atom_id res chain seq x y z
N MET A 1 -23.51 4.27 -27.80
CA MET A 1 -22.28 3.45 -27.82
C MET A 1 -21.13 4.04 -26.99
N LEU A 2 -20.87 5.36 -27.01
CA LEU A 2 -19.82 6.00 -26.19
C LEU A 2 -19.93 5.74 -24.66
N SER A 3 -21.13 5.66 -24.12
CA SER A 3 -21.37 5.46 -22.67
C SER A 3 -21.01 4.05 -22.16
N ALA A 4 -21.15 3.00 -22.98
CA ALA A 4 -20.80 1.64 -22.56
C ALA A 4 -19.27 1.46 -22.49
N ASN A 5 -18.55 2.06 -23.44
CA ASN A 5 -17.09 2.04 -23.46
C ASN A 5 -16.51 2.79 -22.25
N SER A 6 -17.10 3.91 -21.82
CA SER A 6 -16.59 4.66 -20.66
C SER A 6 -16.70 3.90 -19.34
N MET A 7 -17.71 3.02 -19.18
CA MET A 7 -17.90 2.23 -17.95
C MET A 7 -16.83 1.16 -17.75
N VAL A 8 -16.14 0.74 -18.83
CA VAL A 8 -15.09 -0.27 -18.77
C VAL A 8 -13.71 0.35 -18.96
N VAL A 9 -13.55 1.21 -19.97
CA VAL A 9 -12.25 1.78 -20.35
C VAL A 9 -11.68 2.66 -19.24
N VAL A 10 -12.50 3.51 -18.60
CA VAL A 10 -11.99 4.45 -17.60
C VAL A 10 -11.59 3.74 -16.30
N PRO A 11 -12.41 2.84 -15.70
CA PRO A 11 -11.96 2.06 -14.55
C PRO A 11 -10.74 1.19 -14.86
N THR A 12 -10.65 0.61 -16.05
CA THR A 12 -9.47 -0.17 -16.48
C THR A 12 -8.22 0.70 -16.56
N PHE A 13 -8.34 1.89 -17.13
CA PHE A 13 -7.24 2.86 -17.18
C PHE A 13 -6.81 3.29 -15.77
N MET A 14 -7.75 3.62 -14.89
CA MET A 14 -7.46 3.98 -13.51
C MET A 14 -6.74 2.84 -12.77
N LEU A 15 -7.21 1.59 -12.93
CA LEU A 15 -6.54 0.43 -12.35
C LEU A 15 -5.10 0.28 -12.88
N ALA A 16 -4.88 0.47 -14.19
CA ALA A 16 -3.54 0.42 -14.77
C ALA A 16 -2.64 1.52 -14.20
N VAL A 17 -3.15 2.74 -13.99
CA VAL A 17 -2.43 3.84 -13.34
C VAL A 17 -2.08 3.49 -11.89
N LEU A 18 -3.01 2.91 -11.12
CA LEU A 18 -2.75 2.46 -9.76
C LEU A 18 -1.61 1.44 -9.72
N VAL A 19 -1.70 0.40 -10.56
CA VAL A 19 -0.70 -0.67 -10.63
C VAL A 19 0.66 -0.10 -11.02
N ALA A 20 0.71 0.80 -12.01
CA ALA A 20 1.94 1.46 -12.42
C ALA A 20 2.56 2.28 -11.27
N ALA A 21 1.75 3.05 -10.54
CA ALA A 21 2.21 3.82 -9.38
C ALA A 21 2.75 2.91 -8.27
N LEU A 22 2.10 1.78 -8.00
CA LEU A 22 2.56 0.79 -7.03
C LEU A 22 3.87 0.12 -7.44
N LEU A 23 4.03 -0.23 -8.72
CA LEU A 23 5.27 -0.80 -9.24
C LEU A 23 6.42 0.21 -9.19
N LEU A 24 6.14 1.48 -9.50
CA LEU A 24 7.11 2.56 -9.37
C LEU A 24 7.54 2.74 -7.91
N LEU A 25 6.59 2.81 -6.98
CA LEU A 25 6.87 2.91 -5.55
C LEU A 25 7.65 1.69 -5.04
N ARG A 26 7.31 0.48 -5.48
CA ARG A 26 8.06 -0.73 -5.15
C ARG A 26 9.52 -0.61 -5.57
N ARG A 27 9.78 -0.14 -6.79
CA ARG A 27 11.13 0.04 -7.33
C ARG A 27 11.89 1.15 -6.61
N LEU A 28 11.23 2.26 -6.28
CA LEU A 28 11.83 3.38 -5.55
C LEU A 28 12.16 3.03 -4.09
N LEU A 29 11.35 2.15 -3.49
CA LEU A 29 11.50 1.69 -2.11
C LEU A 29 12.16 0.32 -2.02
N GLU A 30 12.81 -0.15 -3.09
CA GLU A 30 13.45 -1.45 -3.10
C GLU A 30 14.61 -1.42 -2.09
N GLN A 31 14.50 -2.28 -1.07
CA GLN A 31 15.39 -2.24 0.08
C GLN A 31 16.67 -3.03 -0.25
N ASP A 32 17.81 -2.47 0.12
CA ASP A 32 19.10 -3.12 -0.10
C ASP A 32 19.13 -4.46 0.65
N ARG A 33 19.32 -5.55 -0.11
CA ARG A 33 19.15 -6.94 0.36
C ARG A 33 20.16 -7.31 1.46
N GLY A 34 21.22 -6.53 1.65
CA GLY A 34 22.23 -6.73 2.69
C GLY A 34 21.69 -6.64 4.13
N ILE A 35 20.59 -5.91 4.37
CA ILE A 35 20.07 -5.67 5.73
C ILE A 35 19.28 -6.88 6.26
N SER A 36 18.61 -7.64 5.39
CA SER A 36 17.80 -8.82 5.78
C SER A 36 18.66 -10.01 6.22
N SER A 37 19.92 -10.07 5.79
CA SER A 37 20.88 -11.12 6.18
C SER A 37 21.40 -10.97 7.61
N ALA A 38 21.18 -9.83 8.28
CA ALA A 38 21.68 -9.56 9.63
C ALA A 38 20.68 -9.95 10.74
N GLU A 39 19.48 -10.42 10.39
CA GLU A 39 18.46 -10.83 11.36
C GLU A 39 18.76 -12.21 11.95
N LYS A 40 19.44 -12.20 13.11
CA LYS A 40 19.84 -13.37 13.90
C LYS A 40 18.70 -14.34 14.26
N TYR A 41 17.44 -13.91 14.16
CA TYR A 41 16.26 -14.67 14.59
C TYR A 41 15.50 -15.36 13.46
N ARG A 42 15.92 -15.21 12.21
CA ARG A 42 15.23 -15.83 11.06
C ARG A 42 15.35 -17.36 11.04
N GLU A 43 16.38 -17.91 11.68
CA GLU A 43 16.74 -19.33 11.64
C GLU A 43 16.45 -20.08 12.94
N VAL A 44 15.95 -19.41 13.98
CA VAL A 44 15.75 -20.03 15.30
C VAL A 44 14.30 -20.51 15.43
N PRO A 45 14.05 -21.80 15.71
CA PRO A 45 12.70 -22.29 15.92
C PRO A 45 12.06 -21.60 17.13
N PHE A 46 10.88 -21.01 16.92
CA PHE A 46 10.06 -20.46 18.01
C PHE A 46 9.39 -21.61 18.75
N GLU A 47 9.77 -21.85 20.01
CA GLU A 47 9.10 -22.85 20.85
C GLU A 47 7.71 -22.34 21.25
N SER A 48 6.67 -23.00 20.74
CA SER A 48 5.25 -22.61 20.84
C SER A 48 4.61 -22.82 22.21
N SER A 49 5.36 -23.29 23.21
CA SER A 49 4.79 -23.88 24.43
C SER A 49 4.92 -23.03 25.69
N ASN A 50 5.47 -21.81 25.61
CA ASN A 50 5.44 -20.84 26.70
C ASN A 50 4.84 -19.52 26.19
N PRO A 51 4.02 -18.78 26.98
CA PRO A 51 3.63 -17.42 26.63
C PRO A 51 4.90 -16.64 26.27
N PRO A 52 4.92 -15.84 25.19
CA PRO A 52 6.15 -15.19 24.75
C PRO A 52 6.71 -14.32 25.89
N LYS A 53 7.79 -14.79 26.52
CA LYS A 53 8.57 -14.06 27.52
C LYS A 53 9.85 -13.59 26.84
N GLY A 54 10.13 -12.28 26.85
CA GLY A 54 11.29 -11.68 26.17
C GLY A 54 10.97 -11.08 24.80
N ALA A 55 11.96 -11.00 23.90
CA ALA A 55 11.91 -10.35 22.58
C ALA A 55 10.79 -10.83 21.65
N GLY A 56 10.15 -11.98 21.93
CA GLY A 56 8.94 -12.43 21.24
C GLY A 56 7.67 -11.64 21.59
N LYS A 57 7.71 -10.80 22.63
CA LYS A 57 6.69 -9.80 22.94
C LYS A 57 7.18 -8.44 22.42
N GLY A 58 7.49 -8.38 21.12
CA GLY A 58 7.83 -7.13 20.47
C GLY A 58 6.73 -6.10 20.73
N ARG A 59 7.10 -4.82 20.86
CA ARG A 59 6.12 -3.73 20.78
C ARG A 59 5.65 -3.65 19.33
N ILE A 60 4.76 -4.56 18.97
CA ILE A 60 4.21 -4.88 17.64
C ILE A 60 3.49 -3.68 16.97
N GLY A 61 3.63 -2.45 17.48
CA GLY A 61 3.00 -1.26 16.93
C GLY A 61 3.54 -0.87 15.55
N PHE A 62 4.86 -0.77 15.38
CA PHE A 62 5.40 -0.02 14.23
C PHE A 62 5.32 -0.74 12.88
N GLN A 63 5.47 -2.07 12.85
CA GLN A 63 5.33 -2.85 11.61
C GLN A 63 3.87 -2.80 11.09
N TYR A 64 2.90 -3.04 11.98
CA TYR A 64 1.48 -3.01 11.64
C TYR A 64 0.98 -1.60 11.37
N LEU A 65 1.53 -0.58 12.04
CA LEU A 65 1.23 0.82 11.77
C LEU A 65 1.64 1.22 10.35
N GLY A 66 2.83 0.82 9.89
CA GLY A 66 3.26 1.07 8.51
C GLY A 66 2.32 0.45 7.46
N TYR A 67 1.90 -0.81 7.68
CA TYR A 67 0.91 -1.47 6.82
C TYR A 67 -0.48 -0.83 6.90
N LEU A 68 -0.90 -0.40 8.09
CA LEU A 68 -2.18 0.29 8.28
C LEU A 68 -2.21 1.62 7.53
N ILE A 69 -1.13 2.41 7.62
CA ILE A 69 -1.00 3.66 6.86
C ILE A 69 -1.03 3.37 5.35
N ALA A 70 -0.28 2.36 4.89
CA ALA A 70 -0.27 1.97 3.48
C ALA A 70 -1.68 1.55 2.99
N PHE A 71 -2.39 0.76 3.79
CA PHE A 71 -3.75 0.32 3.50
C PHE A 71 -4.72 1.50 3.40
N MET A 72 -4.76 2.36 4.43
CA MET A 72 -5.65 3.53 4.45
C MET A 72 -5.32 4.55 3.34
N SER A 73 -4.07 4.58 2.88
CA SER A 73 -3.68 5.45 1.76
C SER A 73 -4.14 4.92 0.40
N LEU A 74 -4.32 3.60 0.27
CA LEU A 74 -4.69 2.95 -0.99
C LEU A 74 -6.21 2.84 -1.18
N GLU A 75 -6.94 2.65 -0.07
CA GLU A 75 -8.39 2.45 -0.08
C GLU A 75 -9.16 3.49 -0.90
N PRO A 76 -8.91 4.81 -0.76
CA PRO A 76 -9.66 5.81 -1.52
C PRO A 76 -9.48 5.70 -3.03
N ALA A 77 -8.28 5.30 -3.49
CA ALA A 77 -8.02 5.09 -4.91
C ALA A 77 -8.85 3.91 -5.44
N VAL A 78 -8.95 2.81 -4.68
CA VAL A 78 -9.75 1.65 -5.07
C VAL A 78 -11.24 1.98 -5.11
N VAL A 79 -11.75 2.71 -4.11
CA VAL A 79 -13.16 3.13 -4.05
C VAL A 79 -13.54 4.01 -5.25
N LEU A 80 -12.66 4.94 -5.64
CA LEU A 80 -12.91 5.83 -6.78
C LEU A 80 -12.99 5.09 -8.13
N ILE A 81 -12.29 3.97 -8.28
CA ILE A 81 -12.41 3.12 -9.48
C ILE A 81 -13.83 2.55 -9.58
N ALA A 82 -14.40 2.10 -8.45
CA ALA A 82 -15.78 1.60 -8.40
C ALA A 82 -16.79 2.71 -8.71
N PHE A 83 -16.58 3.93 -8.20
CA PHE A 83 -17.42 5.07 -8.54
C PHE A 83 -17.31 5.48 -10.00
N ALA A 84 -16.13 5.40 -10.62
CA ALA A 84 -15.98 5.67 -12.05
C ALA A 84 -16.77 4.67 -12.91
N ALA A 85 -16.88 3.41 -12.48
CA ALA A 85 -17.68 2.40 -13.16
C ALA A 85 -19.20 2.67 -13.07
N ALA A 86 -19.65 3.28 -11.97
CA ALA A 86 -21.06 3.60 -11.72
C ALA A 86 -21.45 5.04 -12.12
N ALA A 87 -20.49 5.91 -12.43
CA ALA A 87 -20.73 7.32 -12.69
C ALA A 87 -21.45 7.55 -14.02
N PRO A 88 -22.39 8.51 -14.09
CA PRO A 88 -22.92 9.00 -15.36
C PRO A 88 -21.79 9.52 -16.27
N GLY A 89 -21.88 9.27 -17.58
CA GLY A 89 -20.85 9.65 -18.55
C GLY A 89 -20.39 11.11 -18.47
N ALA A 90 -21.31 12.03 -18.13
CA ALA A 90 -21.03 13.45 -17.96
C ALA A 90 -20.09 13.79 -16.78
N LEU A 91 -19.99 12.91 -15.78
CA LEU A 91 -19.18 13.11 -14.58
C LEU A 91 -17.85 12.35 -14.60
N VAL A 92 -17.65 11.45 -15.58
CA VAL A 92 -16.47 10.58 -15.67
C VAL A 92 -15.15 11.38 -15.66
N GLY A 93 -15.10 12.51 -16.35
CA GLY A 93 -13.92 13.39 -16.34
C GLY A 93 -13.59 13.95 -14.95
N ARG A 94 -14.61 14.34 -14.18
CA ARG A 94 -14.43 14.85 -12.81
C ARG A 94 -14.01 13.74 -11.84
N VAL A 95 -14.54 12.53 -12.01
CA VAL A 95 -14.11 11.37 -11.21
C VAL A 95 -12.64 11.03 -11.51
N LEU A 96 -12.23 11.08 -12.77
CA LEU A 96 -10.83 10.86 -13.16
C LEU A 96 -9.90 11.95 -12.60
N GLU A 97 -10.32 13.22 -12.64
CA GLU A 97 -9.57 14.33 -12.05
C GLU A 97 -9.38 14.14 -10.54
N LEU A 98 -10.46 13.86 -9.81
CA LEU A 98 -10.42 13.56 -8.38
C LEU A 98 -9.50 12.38 -8.07
N TYR A 99 -9.54 11.34 -8.90
CA TYR A 99 -8.68 10.17 -8.74
C TYR A 99 -7.19 10.50 -8.86
N LEU A 100 -6.81 11.31 -9.85
CA LEU A 100 -5.42 11.73 -10.02
C LEU A 100 -4.93 12.62 -8.86
N ILE A 101 -5.78 13.55 -8.40
CA ILE A 101 -5.50 14.38 -7.22
C ILE A 101 -5.30 13.50 -5.99
N MET A 102 -6.16 12.50 -5.80
CA MET A 102 -6.08 11.57 -4.68
C MET A 102 -4.81 10.71 -4.74
N ILE A 103 -4.43 10.18 -5.90
CA ILE A 103 -3.15 9.49 -6.05
C ILE A 103 -1.99 10.41 -5.65
N ALA A 104 -1.98 11.65 -6.14
CA ALA A 104 -0.91 12.59 -5.82
C ALA A 104 -0.86 12.94 -4.33
N ALA A 105 -2.01 13.11 -3.68
CA ALA A 105 -2.11 13.45 -2.26
C ALA A 105 -1.71 12.28 -1.34
N TYR A 106 -2.10 11.04 -1.69
CA TYR A 106 -1.88 9.86 -0.85
C TYR A 106 -0.60 9.09 -1.18
N ALA A 107 0.03 9.32 -2.34
CA ALA A 107 1.31 8.68 -2.68
C ALA A 107 2.43 8.96 -1.65
N PRO A 108 2.60 10.18 -1.08
CA PRO A 108 3.56 10.42 -0.01
C PRO A 108 3.27 9.63 1.26
N LEU A 109 2.00 9.53 1.65
CA LEU A 109 1.55 8.73 2.81
C LEU A 109 1.81 7.24 2.60
N LEU A 110 1.50 6.74 1.39
CA LEU A 110 1.79 5.36 1.01
C LEU A 110 3.30 5.08 1.05
N ALA A 111 4.11 6.00 0.51
CA ALA A 111 5.57 5.87 0.56
C ALA A 111 6.10 5.87 2.00
N TYR A 112 5.56 6.74 2.86
CA TYR A 112 5.89 6.77 4.27
C TYR A 112 5.51 5.46 4.98
N GLY A 113 4.27 4.99 4.83
CA GLY A 113 3.79 3.75 5.42
C GLY A 113 4.63 2.55 4.99
N LEU A 114 4.97 2.45 3.70
CA LEU A 114 5.83 1.40 3.16
C LEU A 114 7.28 1.50 3.67
N ARG A 115 7.81 2.71 3.88
CA ARG A 115 9.15 2.91 4.44
C ARG A 115 9.21 2.50 5.91
N GLU A 116 8.22 2.90 6.71
CA GLU A 116 8.16 2.53 8.12
C GLU A 116 7.89 1.03 8.31
N ALA A 117 7.03 0.43 7.48
CA ALA A 117 6.80 -1.01 7.47
C ALA A 117 8.09 -1.81 7.20
N LYS A 118 9.07 -1.23 6.52
CA LYS A 118 10.37 -1.83 6.17
C LYS A 118 11.49 -1.54 7.19
N ARG A 119 11.24 -0.68 8.20
CA ARG A 119 12.28 -0.23 9.15
C ARG A 119 12.45 -1.22 10.31
N VAL A 120 13.16 -2.31 10.02
CA VAL A 120 13.46 -3.40 10.98
C VAL A 120 14.09 -2.90 12.28
N SER A 121 14.95 -1.88 12.21
CA SER A 121 15.59 -1.29 13.40
C SER A 121 14.63 -0.64 14.39
N ALA A 122 13.42 -0.26 13.94
CA ALA A 122 12.37 0.28 14.80
C ALA A 122 11.48 -0.81 15.43
N TRP A 123 11.72 -2.09 15.10
CA TRP A 123 10.89 -3.20 15.58
C TRP A 123 11.18 -3.59 17.03
N GLY A 124 12.20 -2.99 17.66
CA GLY A 124 12.50 -3.19 19.08
C GLY A 124 12.81 -4.67 19.40
N LEU A 125 13.67 -5.27 18.57
CA LEU A 125 14.23 -6.61 18.78
C LEU A 125 15.27 -6.61 19.92
#